data_AF-A0A6M0IR41-F1
#
_entry.id   AF-A0A6M0IR41-F1
#
_cell.length_a   1.000
_cell.length_b   1.000
_cell.length_c   1.000
_cell.angle_alpha   90.00
_cell.angle_beta   90.00
_cell.angle_gamma   90.00
#
_symmetry.space_group_name_H-M   'P 1'
#
loop_
_entity.id
_entity.type
_entity.pdbx_description
1 polymer ?
#
loop_
_entity_poly.entity_id
_entity_poly.type
_entity_poly.pdbx_seq_one_letter_code
_entity_poly.pdbx_strand_id
1 'polypeptide(L)'
;MPWTSTHTGRWYTGAFFLVQDEQARPGGEVFDTLSVMGVDPQTGHYFARSFENHGFYRHYDVSAEGNSRTFFGEHERARIEFSEDNRKQLIVWEWKPQDQWLPLCDRTATRID
;
A
#
# COMPACT_ATOMS: atom_id res chain seq x y z
N MET A 1 -15.06 -11.58 -3.02
CA MET A 1 -15.42 -10.38 -2.23
C MET A 1 -14.16 -9.59 -1.99
N PRO A 2 -14.13 -8.28 -2.25
CA PRO A 2 -12.96 -7.46 -1.96
C PRO A 2 -12.66 -7.50 -0.47
N TRP A 3 -11.38 -7.55 -0.11
CA TRP A 3 -10.97 -7.49 1.29
C TRP A 3 -11.26 -6.10 1.84
N THR A 4 -11.60 -6.01 3.12
CA THR A 4 -11.70 -4.72 3.79
C THR A 4 -10.48 -4.50 4.68
N SER A 5 -10.01 -3.27 4.73
CA SER A 5 -8.98 -2.85 5.67
C SER A 5 -9.25 -1.47 6.24
N THR A 6 -8.58 -1.18 7.36
CA THR A 6 -8.55 0.13 7.99
C THR A 6 -7.12 0.64 8.01
N HIS A 7 -6.91 1.89 7.58
CA HIS A 7 -5.59 2.51 7.55
C HIS A 7 -5.55 3.76 8.44
N THR A 8 -4.53 3.86 9.29
CA THR A 8 -4.09 5.13 9.91
C THR A 8 -2.81 5.58 9.23
N GLY A 9 -2.61 6.89 9.12
CA GLY A 9 -1.37 7.44 8.58
C GLY A 9 -0.97 8.68 9.36
N ARG A 10 0.32 8.80 9.67
CA ARG A 10 0.89 9.99 10.30
C ARG A 10 2.22 10.35 9.69
N TRP A 11 2.40 11.64 9.40
CA TRP A 11 3.73 12.16 9.11
C TRP A 11 4.62 11.96 10.34
N TYR A 12 5.83 11.46 10.13
CA TYR A 12 6.82 11.41 11.19
C TYR A 12 7.37 12.80 11.48
N THR A 13 8.08 12.97 12.60
CA THR A 13 8.73 14.23 12.94
C THR A 13 9.63 14.70 11.79
N GLY A 14 9.48 15.95 11.39
CA GLY A 14 10.18 16.54 10.24
C GLY A 14 9.49 16.35 8.88
N ALA A 15 8.42 15.55 8.81
CA ALA A 15 7.56 15.38 7.62
C ALA A 15 8.29 14.90 6.35
N PHE A 16 9.40 14.17 6.49
CA PHE A 16 10.12 13.56 5.36
C PHE A 16 9.53 12.22 4.92
N PHE A 17 8.79 11.54 5.80
CA PHE A 17 8.13 10.28 5.51
C PHE A 17 6.84 10.12 6.32
N LEU A 18 5.92 9.36 5.74
CA LEU A 18 4.66 8.92 6.31
C LEU A 18 4.87 7.52 6.90
N VAL A 19 4.33 7.31 8.10
CA VAL A 19 4.16 5.97 8.69
C VAL A 19 2.67 5.63 8.61
N GLN A 20 2.34 4.49 8.02
CA GLN A 20 0.99 3.97 7.91
C GLN A 20 0.89 2.63 8.61
N ASP A 21 -0.13 2.46 9.44
CA ASP A 21 -0.55 1.16 9.94
C ASP A 21 -1.81 0.74 9.17
N GLU A 22 -1.83 -0.51 8.73
CA GLU A 22 -2.93 -1.12 8.00
C GLU A 22 -3.32 -2.42 8.69
N GLN A 23 -4.63 -2.62 8.87
CA GLN A 23 -5.17 -3.89 9.32
C GLN A 23 -6.22 -4.36 8.32
N ALA A 24 -6.03 -5.56 7.80
CA ALA A 24 -6.99 -6.29 6.98
C ALA A 24 -7.45 -7.56 7.69
N ARG A 25 -8.59 -8.12 7.25
CA ARG A 25 -9.12 -9.38 7.77
C ARG A 25 -9.48 -10.40 6.68
N PRO A 26 -8.54 -10.80 5.81
CA PRO A 26 -8.82 -11.81 4.79
C PRO A 26 -9.25 -13.13 5.44
N GLY A 27 -10.41 -13.66 5.04
CA GLY A 27 -10.91 -14.93 5.60
C GLY A 27 -11.17 -14.91 7.11
N GLY A 28 -11.21 -13.73 7.75
CA GLY A 28 -11.35 -13.58 9.20
C GLY A 28 -10.04 -13.54 9.99
N GLU A 29 -8.89 -13.78 9.35
CA GLU A 29 -7.57 -13.74 9.99
C GLU A 29 -6.97 -12.34 9.95
N VAL A 30 -6.25 -11.94 11.01
CA VAL A 30 -5.64 -10.61 11.08
C VAL A 30 -4.40 -10.55 10.19
N PHE A 31 -4.39 -9.58 9.28
CA PHE A 31 -3.25 -9.24 8.45
C PHE A 31 -2.88 -7.78 8.73
N ASP A 32 -1.81 -7.58 9.50
CA ASP A 32 -1.33 -6.26 9.90
C ASP A 32 -0.10 -5.88 9.05
N THR A 33 -0.09 -4.69 8.50
CA THR A 33 1.03 -4.12 7.73
C THR A 33 1.45 -2.78 8.31
N LEU A 34 2.74 -2.61 8.56
CA LEU A 34 3.37 -1.32 8.80
C LEU A 34 4.08 -0.86 7.52
N SER A 35 3.79 0.34 7.04
CA SER A 35 4.45 0.93 5.87
C SER A 35 5.14 2.25 6.20
N VAL A 36 6.37 2.40 5.72
CA VAL A 36 7.12 3.66 5.68
C VAL A 36 7.15 4.14 4.23
N MET A 37 6.60 5.32 3.96
CA MET A 37 6.50 5.89 2.63
C MET A 37 7.15 7.27 2.57
N GLY A 38 7.91 7.55 1.52
CA GLY A 38 8.63 8.82 1.40
C GLY A 38 9.19 9.05 0.01
N VAL A 39 10.11 10.00 -0.08
CA VAL A 39 10.89 10.32 -1.28
C VAL A 39 12.33 9.91 -1.03
N ASP A 40 12.94 9.16 -1.94
CA ASP A 40 14.38 8.94 -1.92
C ASP A 40 15.09 10.23 -2.34
N PRO A 41 15.92 10.85 -1.49
CA PRO A 41 16.58 12.11 -1.80
C PRO A 41 17.64 11.99 -2.90
N GLN A 42 18.13 10.78 -3.20
CA GLN A 42 19.14 10.57 -4.24
C GLN A 42 18.51 10.52 -5.64
N THR A 43 17.33 9.89 -5.75
CA THR A 43 16.66 9.64 -7.04
C THR A 43 15.45 10.56 -7.26
N GLY A 44 14.90 11.14 -6.19
CA GLY A 44 13.63 11.88 -6.21
C GLY A 44 12.40 10.98 -6.37
N HIS A 45 12.56 9.65 -6.39
CA HIS A 45 11.46 8.71 -6.57
C HIS A 45 10.73 8.46 -5.25
N TYR A 46 9.42 8.25 -5.32
CA TYR A 46 8.66 7.83 -4.14
C TYR A 46 8.91 6.35 -3.87
N PHE A 47 8.94 5.98 -2.59
CA PHE A 47 9.04 4.59 -2.17
C PHE A 47 7.98 4.23 -1.15
N ALA A 48 7.70 2.94 -1.02
CA ALA A 48 7.02 2.33 0.10
C ALA A 48 7.79 1.10 0.59
N ARG A 49 8.10 1.06 1.88
CA ARG A 49 8.70 -0.11 2.56
C ARG A 49 7.68 -0.65 3.53
N SER A 50 7.26 -1.89 3.32
CA SER A 50 6.16 -2.49 4.07
C SER A 50 6.60 -3.77 4.76
N PHE A 51 6.16 -3.94 6.00
CA PHE A 51 6.45 -5.07 6.87
C PHE A 51 5.12 -5.62 7.35
N GLU A 52 4.90 -6.92 7.24
CA GLU A 52 3.64 -7.52 7.66
C GLU A 52 3.82 -8.64 8.70
N ASN A 53 2.74 -8.95 9.40
CA ASN A 53 2.75 -9.81 10.59
C ASN A 53 3.04 -11.30 10.32
N HIS A 54 3.09 -11.75 9.07
CA HIS A 54 3.56 -13.09 8.68
C HIS A 54 5.07 -13.15 8.39
N GLY A 55 5.80 -12.03 8.55
CA GLY A 55 7.26 -11.95 8.45
C GLY A 55 7.80 -11.53 7.08
N PHE A 56 6.94 -11.11 6.15
CA PHE A 56 7.34 -10.62 4.84
C PHE A 56 7.74 -9.15 4.86
N TYR A 57 8.75 -8.83 4.05
CA TYR A 57 9.18 -7.48 3.73
C TYR A 57 8.94 -7.20 2.25
N ARG A 58 8.41 -6.02 1.95
CA ARG A 58 8.20 -5.53 0.58
C ARG A 58 8.80 -4.15 0.40
N HIS A 59 9.41 -3.94 -0.75
CA HIS A 59 9.89 -2.65 -1.20
C HIS A 59 9.25 -2.34 -2.54
N TYR A 60 8.58 -1.19 -2.63
CA TYR A 60 7.96 -0.72 -3.86
C TYR A 60 8.54 0.63 -4.27
N ASP A 61 8.80 0.77 -5.56
CA ASP A 61 8.79 2.05 -6.24
C ASP A 61 7.35 2.54 -6.34
N VAL A 62 7.13 3.83 -6.12
CA VAL A 62 5.79 4.41 -6.14
C VAL A 62 5.71 5.52 -7.19
N SER A 63 4.70 5.46 -8.04
CA SER A 63 4.32 6.57 -8.92
C SER A 63 3.01 7.20 -8.44
N ALA A 64 2.87 8.50 -8.69
CA ALA A 64 1.70 9.28 -8.30
C ALA A 64 1.15 10.06 -9.49
N GLU A 65 -0.10 9.80 -9.84
CA GLU A 65 -0.82 10.47 -10.94
C GLU A 65 -2.20 10.88 -10.44
N GLY A 66 -2.39 12.19 -10.18
CA GLY A 66 -3.65 12.69 -9.61
C GLY A 66 -4.00 12.02 -8.28
N ASN A 67 -5.18 11.39 -8.22
CA ASN A 67 -5.67 10.62 -7.08
C ASN A 67 -5.29 9.12 -7.15
N SER A 68 -4.45 8.72 -8.10
CA SER A 68 -3.98 7.35 -8.26
C SER A 68 -2.54 7.20 -7.77
N ARG A 69 -2.23 6.07 -7.14
CA ARG A 69 -0.86 5.64 -6.81
C ARG A 69 -0.63 4.27 -7.41
N THR A 70 0.52 4.07 -8.02
CA THR A 70 0.96 2.73 -8.43
C THR A 70 2.15 2.31 -7.61
N PHE A 71 2.06 1.15 -6.97
CA PHE A 71 3.15 0.51 -6.25
C PHE A 71 3.71 -0.56 -7.17
N PHE A 72 5.02 -0.60 -7.35
CA PHE A 72 5.68 -1.56 -8.22
C PHE A 72 6.87 -2.18 -7.50
N GLY A 73 6.84 -3.50 -7.33
CA GLY A 73 7.90 -4.28 -6.70
C GLY A 73 8.27 -5.46 -7.58
N GLU A 74 9.19 -6.30 -7.09
CA GLU A 74 9.74 -7.42 -7.84
C GLU A 74 8.67 -8.46 -8.25
N HIS A 75 7.80 -8.82 -7.31
CA HIS A 75 6.78 -9.87 -7.48
C HIS A 75 5.35 -9.39 -7.33
N GLU A 76 5.15 -8.13 -6.94
CA GLU A 76 3.84 -7.58 -6.62
C GLU A 76 3.74 -6.16 -7.14
N ARG A 77 2.55 -5.78 -7.57
CA ARG A 77 2.22 -4.39 -7.89
C ARG A 77 0.80 -4.09 -7.44
N ALA A 78 0.54 -2.83 -7.13
CA ALA A 78 -0.79 -2.37 -6.79
C ALA A 78 -1.13 -1.10 -7.55
N ARG A 79 -2.41 -0.96 -7.92
CA ARG A 79 -3.00 0.33 -8.25
C ARG A 79 -3.95 0.73 -7.13
N ILE A 80 -3.78 1.94 -6.62
CA ILE A 80 -4.57 2.51 -5.54
C ILE A 80 -5.28 3.75 -6.06
N GLU A 81 -6.61 3.74 -6.03
CA GLU A 81 -7.44 4.91 -6.32
C GLU A 81 -8.00 5.48 -5.03
N PHE A 82 -7.77 6.77 -4.79
CA PHE A 82 -8.31 7.49 -3.63
C PHE A 82 -9.66 8.10 -3.99
N SER A 83 -10.64 7.98 -3.08
CA SER A 83 -11.89 8.72 -3.18
C SER A 83 -11.66 10.23 -3.03
N GLU A 84 -12.55 11.04 -3.60
CA GLU A 84 -12.42 12.51 -3.59
C GLU A 84 -12.34 13.10 -2.17
N ASP A 85 -13.05 12.50 -1.21
CA ASP A 85 -13.03 12.88 0.21
C ASP A 85 -11.81 12.35 0.98
N ASN A 86 -10.93 11.60 0.32
CA ASN A 86 -9.76 10.91 0.88
C ASN A 86 -10.10 9.98 2.06
N ARG A 87 -11.33 9.47 2.12
CA ARG A 87 -11.77 8.53 3.17
C ARG A 87 -11.64 7.07 2.78
N LYS A 88 -11.56 6.76 1.48
CA LYS A 88 -11.47 5.40 0.97
C LYS A 88 -10.34 5.25 -0.05
N GLN A 89 -9.80 4.05 -0.11
CA GLN A 89 -8.92 3.60 -1.16
C GLN A 89 -9.49 2.34 -1.80
N LEU A 90 -9.55 2.30 -3.13
CA LEU A 90 -9.76 1.08 -3.89
C LEU A 90 -8.40 0.59 -4.37
N ILE A 91 -8.05 -0.63 -3.98
CA ILE A 91 -6.72 -1.18 -4.21
C ILE A 91 -6.86 -2.47 -5.02
N VAL A 92 -6.21 -2.53 -6.16
CA VAL A 92 -6.12 -3.74 -6.98
C VAL A 92 -4.68 -4.21 -6.93
N TRP A 93 -4.47 -5.40 -6.38
CA TRP A 93 -3.17 -6.06 -6.32
C TRP A 93 -3.04 -7.10 -7.42
N GLU A 94 -1.87 -7.13 -8.02
CA GLU A 94 -1.42 -8.18 -8.90
C GLU A 94 -0.09 -8.74 -8.38
N TRP A 95 0.15 -10.01 -8.69
CA TRP A 95 1.41 -10.68 -8.38
C TRP A 95 1.97 -11.36 -9.62
N LYS A 96 3.28 -11.57 -9.61
CA LYS A 96 4.07 -12.10 -10.71
C LYS A 96 4.78 -13.39 -10.25
N PRO A 97 4.11 -14.55 -10.32
CA PRO A 97 4.72 -15.84 -9.95
C PRO A 97 5.74 -16.36 -10.97
N GLN A 98 5.61 -15.92 -12.23
CA GLN A 98 6.53 -16.21 -13.34
C GLN A 98 6.70 -14.92 -14.17
N ASP A 99 6.50 -14.93 -15.48
CA ASP A 99 6.66 -13.73 -16.32
C ASP A 99 5.37 -12.99 -16.63
N GLN A 100 4.27 -13.36 -15.97
CA GLN A 100 2.96 -12.76 -16.15
C GLN A 100 2.41 -12.19 -14.86
N TRP A 101 1.84 -10.97 -14.94
CA TRP A 101 1.05 -10.38 -13.87
C TRP A 101 -0.33 -11.02 -13.84
N LEU A 102 -0.72 -11.52 -12.67
CA LEU A 102 -2.02 -12.13 -12.41
C LEU A 102 -2.72 -11.38 -11.28
N PRO A 103 -4.06 -11.31 -11.28
CA PRO A 103 -4.80 -10.79 -10.14
C PRO A 103 -4.42 -11.52 -8.86
N LEU A 104 -4.14 -10.75 -7.80
CA LEU A 104 -3.90 -11.28 -6.46
C LEU A 104 -5.14 -11.07 -5.59
N CYS A 105 -5.52 -9.81 -5.36
CA CYS A 105 -6.73 -9.47 -4.64
C CYS A 105 -7.16 -8.02 -4.88
N ASP A 106 -8.46 -7.78 -4.68
CA ASP A 106 -9.04 -6.43 -4.62
C ASP A 106 -9.33 -6.09 -3.16
N ARG A 107 -9.10 -4.84 -2.79
CA ARG A 107 -9.25 -4.36 -1.42
C ARG A 107 -9.90 -2.98 -1.39
N THR A 108 -10.76 -2.76 -0.40
CA THR A 108 -11.29 -1.44 -0.07
C THR A 108 -10.79 -1.07 1.32
N ALA A 109 -9.94 -0.05 1.39
CA ALA A 109 -9.46 0.47 2.66
C ALA A 109 -10.27 1.69 3.09
N THR A 110 -10.51 1.82 4.39
CA THR A 110 -11.14 3.00 5.01
C THR A 110 -10.14 3.71 5.91
N ARG A 111 -10.02 5.04 5.76
CA ARG A 111 -9.23 5.86 6.67
C ARG A 111 -9.90 5.94 8.04
N ILE A 112 -9.14 5.62 9.08
CA ILE A 112 -9.50 5.84 10.47
C ILE A 112 -8.67 7.01 11.02
N ASP A 113 -9.31 7.88 11.82
CA ASP A 113 -8.71 9.11 12.35
C ASP A 113 -8.20 8.92 13.78
#